data_AF-A0A7V4JNZ4-F1
#
_entry.id   AF-A0A7V4JNZ4-F1
#
_cell.length_a   1.000
_cell.length_b   1.000
_cell.length_c   1.000
_cell.angle_alpha   90.00
_cell.angle_beta   90.00
_cell.angle_gamma   90.00
#
_symmetry.space_group_name_H-M   'P 1'
#
loop_
_entity.id
_entity.type
_entity.pdbx_description
1 polymer ?
#
loop_
_entity_poly.entity_id
_entity_poly.type
_entity_poly.pdbx_seq_one_letter_code
_entity_poly.pdbx_strand_id
1 'polypeptide(L)'
;MGVSGVILKTPALMKEVSKLYPQLEIIASVGCHIDSEEKLTYYRSMGATSFVLSTELRRNHKKIKELKEAALCLGMKTEILIIGTACYKGVGNCDFFKYFKNGFWEFTLTDSDGFQTKKIFGNPEKGGGCYRPCLYLDDPIVQQIVPKKKIEELKAVNNLNEQFNLAKDIPYFIEIGIDVLKIQGREYPVDLVAGLTKQFRIIIDKCLASEKPHINRELEEIDNLMKQLSEIRMIYTGNLRELLYEKLNLKTEVISA
;
A
#
# COMPACT_ATOMS: atom_id res chain seq x y z
N MET A 1 -14.31 -3.41 23.18
CA MET A 1 -14.01 -3.13 21.75
C MET A 1 -14.60 -4.24 20.91
N GLY A 2 -15.68 -3.94 20.17
CA GLY A 2 -16.41 -4.90 19.30
C GLY A 2 -15.86 -4.92 17.87
N VAL A 3 -14.54 -5.02 17.71
CA VAL A 3 -13.91 -5.12 16.38
C VAL A 3 -13.95 -6.58 15.89
N SER A 4 -14.23 -6.78 14.61
CA SER A 4 -14.32 -8.14 14.02
C SER A 4 -12.98 -8.66 13.48
N GLY A 5 -11.98 -7.79 13.34
CA GLY A 5 -10.66 -8.17 12.85
C GLY A 5 -9.59 -7.12 13.08
N VAL A 6 -8.34 -7.53 12.91
CA VAL A 6 -7.13 -6.69 13.02
C VAL A 6 -6.20 -6.94 11.84
N ILE A 7 -5.55 -5.88 11.37
CA ILE A 7 -4.52 -5.96 10.32
C ILE A 7 -3.16 -5.85 11.00
N LEU A 8 -2.34 -6.88 10.90
CA LEU A 8 -1.05 -6.96 11.59
C LEU A 8 0.09 -7.20 10.59
N LYS A 9 1.29 -6.71 10.94
CA LYS A 9 2.55 -7.03 10.22
C LYS A 9 3.44 -7.99 11.02
N THR A 10 3.42 -7.89 12.35
CA THR A 10 4.36 -8.59 13.24
C THR A 10 3.89 -10.02 13.56
N PRO A 11 4.63 -11.07 13.14
CA PRO A 11 4.22 -12.47 13.34
C PRO A 11 4.03 -12.87 14.80
N ALA A 12 4.94 -12.45 15.69
CA ALA A 12 4.83 -12.76 17.12
C ALA A 12 3.54 -12.19 17.73
N LEU A 13 3.13 -10.99 17.30
CA LEU A 13 1.88 -10.37 17.74
C LEU A 13 0.65 -11.12 17.19
N MET A 14 0.68 -11.55 15.91
CA MET A 14 -0.38 -12.40 15.36
C MET A 14 -0.54 -13.69 16.17
N LYS A 15 0.57 -14.31 16.58
CA LYS A 15 0.57 -15.54 17.35
C LYS A 15 -0.03 -15.35 18.74
N GLU A 16 0.24 -14.23 19.40
CA GLU A 16 -0.38 -13.92 20.70
C GLU A 16 -1.85 -13.54 20.56
N VAL A 17 -2.20 -12.73 19.56
CA VAL A 17 -3.59 -12.34 19.29
C VAL A 17 -4.46 -13.55 18.94
N SER A 18 -3.96 -14.49 18.13
CA SER A 18 -4.72 -15.68 17.74
C SER A 18 -5.00 -16.62 18.93
N LYS A 19 -4.10 -16.67 19.93
CA LYS A 19 -4.34 -17.43 21.17
C LYS A 19 -5.35 -16.74 22.07
N LEU A 20 -5.24 -15.42 22.24
CA LEU A 20 -6.06 -14.64 23.17
C LEU A 20 -7.46 -14.34 22.62
N TYR A 21 -7.58 -14.21 21.30
CA TYR A 21 -8.79 -13.81 20.58
C TYR A 21 -9.02 -14.68 19.34
N PRO A 22 -9.28 -15.99 19.50
CA PRO A 22 -9.40 -16.94 18.38
C PRO A 22 -10.53 -16.64 17.39
N GLN A 23 -11.53 -15.88 17.81
CA GLN A 23 -12.66 -15.43 16.99
C GLN A 23 -12.34 -14.21 16.10
N LEU A 24 -11.22 -13.54 16.35
CA LEU A 24 -10.86 -12.29 15.67
C LEU A 24 -10.22 -12.62 14.31
N GLU A 25 -10.68 -11.97 13.25
CA GLU A 25 -10.03 -12.09 11.94
C GLU A 25 -8.63 -11.44 12.00
N ILE A 26 -7.58 -12.19 11.68
CA ILE A 26 -6.21 -11.67 11.64
C ILE A 26 -5.78 -11.58 10.18
N ILE A 27 -5.68 -10.35 9.69
CA ILE A 27 -5.29 -10.04 8.32
C ILE A 27 -3.78 -9.76 8.31
N ALA A 28 -3.02 -10.64 7.65
CA ALA A 28 -1.62 -10.36 7.35
C ALA A 28 -1.54 -9.18 6.37
N SER A 29 -0.98 -8.07 6.84
CA SER A 29 -0.88 -6.80 6.12
C SER A 29 -0.17 -6.95 4.79
N VAL A 30 -0.39 -6.02 3.84
CA VAL A 30 0.43 -5.90 2.63
C VAL A 30 1.93 -5.79 2.93
N GLY A 31 2.28 -5.27 4.12
CA GLY A 31 3.65 -5.21 4.63
C GLY A 31 4.31 -6.57 4.87
N CYS A 32 3.54 -7.65 4.95
CA CYS A 32 4.03 -9.02 5.08
C CYS A 32 4.63 -9.58 3.79
N HIS A 33 4.39 -8.91 2.65
CA HIS A 33 4.94 -9.28 1.33
C HIS A 33 4.76 -10.75 0.97
N ILE A 34 3.54 -11.25 1.13
CA ILE A 34 3.19 -12.65 0.82
C ILE A 34 3.08 -12.78 -0.70
N ASP A 35 4.06 -13.47 -1.28
CA ASP A 35 4.23 -13.69 -2.72
C ASP A 35 4.51 -15.17 -3.07
N SER A 36 4.54 -16.04 -2.06
CA SER A 36 4.81 -17.47 -2.17
C SER A 36 3.95 -18.28 -1.19
N GLU A 37 3.75 -19.55 -1.52
CA GLU A 37 3.01 -20.49 -0.66
C GLU A 37 3.74 -20.76 0.66
N GLU A 38 5.07 -20.74 0.65
CA GLU A 38 5.89 -20.83 1.87
C GLU A 38 5.56 -19.69 2.85
N LYS A 39 5.53 -18.45 2.37
CA LYS A 39 5.17 -17.30 3.21
C LYS A 39 3.71 -17.37 3.65
N LEU A 40 2.80 -17.77 2.76
CA LEU A 40 1.39 -17.94 3.09
C LEU A 40 1.21 -18.94 4.24
N THR A 41 1.83 -20.11 4.13
CA THR A 41 1.83 -21.17 5.15
C THR A 41 2.47 -20.68 6.45
N TYR A 42 3.58 -19.95 6.37
CA TYR A 42 4.21 -19.34 7.53
C TYR A 42 3.24 -18.39 8.26
N TYR A 43 2.62 -17.43 7.58
CA TYR A 43 1.69 -16.51 8.22
C TYR A 43 0.42 -17.19 8.73
N ARG A 44 -0.06 -18.25 8.05
CA ARG A 44 -1.13 -19.11 8.57
C ARG A 44 -0.75 -19.72 9.92
N SER A 45 0.47 -20.26 10.04
CA SER A 45 0.99 -20.86 11.28
C SER A 45 1.17 -19.85 12.40
N MET A 46 1.27 -18.56 12.07
CA MET A 46 1.32 -17.45 13.03
C MET A 46 -0.08 -16.95 13.44
N GLY A 47 -1.15 -17.58 12.91
CA GLY A 47 -2.53 -17.29 13.28
C GLY A 47 -3.28 -16.40 12.29
N ALA A 48 -2.68 -16.03 11.15
CA ALA A 48 -3.42 -15.27 10.13
C ALA A 48 -4.59 -16.10 9.57
N THR A 49 -5.75 -15.47 9.44
CA THR A 49 -6.96 -16.03 8.81
C THR A 49 -7.19 -15.45 7.42
N SER A 50 -6.56 -14.32 7.12
CA SER A 50 -6.65 -13.60 5.86
C SER A 50 -5.29 -12.99 5.52
N PHE A 51 -5.02 -12.72 4.25
CA PHE A 51 -3.77 -12.05 3.85
C PHE A 51 -3.96 -11.14 2.66
N VAL A 52 -3.15 -10.08 2.61
CA VAL A 52 -3.02 -9.23 1.42
C VAL A 52 -1.89 -9.75 0.55
N LEU A 53 -2.18 -10.03 -0.72
CA LEU A 53 -1.17 -10.34 -1.73
C LEU A 53 -0.14 -9.21 -1.86
N SER A 54 1.12 -9.56 -2.10
CA SER A 54 2.15 -8.58 -2.41
C SER A 54 1.77 -7.76 -3.66
N THR A 55 2.00 -6.45 -3.61
CA THR A 55 1.83 -5.55 -4.77
C THR A 55 2.74 -5.92 -5.95
N GLU A 56 3.81 -6.68 -5.71
CA GLU A 56 4.69 -7.16 -6.77
C GLU A 56 4.02 -8.19 -7.67
N LEU A 57 2.96 -8.85 -7.19
CA LEU A 57 2.19 -9.82 -7.97
C LEU A 57 1.11 -9.19 -8.86
N ARG A 58 0.91 -7.87 -8.81
CA ARG A 58 -0.19 -7.15 -9.50
C ARG A 58 -0.33 -7.42 -11.01
N ARG A 59 0.74 -7.88 -11.67
CA ARG A 59 0.79 -8.22 -13.11
C ARG A 59 0.94 -9.73 -13.38
N ASN A 60 0.84 -10.57 -12.35
CA ASN A 60 1.08 -12.00 -12.43
C ASN A 60 -0.18 -12.79 -12.04
N HIS A 61 -1.16 -12.80 -12.95
CA HIS A 61 -2.42 -13.52 -12.78
C HIS A 61 -2.22 -15.00 -12.42
N LYS A 62 -1.26 -15.67 -13.07
CA LYS A 62 -0.90 -17.05 -12.76
C LYS A 62 -0.53 -17.22 -11.29
N LYS A 63 0.38 -16.38 -10.78
CA LYS A 63 0.83 -16.47 -9.38
C LYS A 63 -0.27 -16.10 -8.39
N ILE A 64 -1.10 -15.10 -8.72
CA ILE A 64 -2.26 -14.73 -7.93
C ILE A 64 -3.22 -15.93 -7.78
N LYS A 65 -3.52 -16.63 -8.88
CA LYS A 65 -4.36 -17.83 -8.87
C LYS A 65 -3.76 -18.96 -8.04
N GLU A 66 -2.48 -19.28 -8.23
CA GLU A 66 -1.76 -20.30 -7.42
C GLU A 66 -1.89 -20.01 -5.91
N LEU A 67 -1.68 -18.77 -5.50
CA LEU A 67 -1.77 -18.39 -4.09
C LEU A 67 -3.21 -18.38 -3.57
N LYS A 68 -4.20 -18.05 -4.41
CA LYS A 68 -5.62 -18.14 -4.04
C LYS A 68 -6.03 -19.60 -3.82
N GLU A 69 -5.58 -20.52 -4.67
CA GLU A 69 -5.82 -21.96 -4.53
C GLU A 69 -5.16 -22.52 -3.25
N ALA A 70 -3.90 -22.16 -3.00
CA ALA A 70 -3.21 -22.53 -1.77
C ALA A 70 -3.90 -21.96 -0.52
N ALA A 71 -4.37 -20.70 -0.58
CA ALA A 71 -5.10 -20.07 0.51
C ALA A 71 -6.41 -20.79 0.81
N LEU A 72 -7.14 -21.22 -0.22
CA LEU A 72 -8.36 -22.01 -0.07
C LEU A 72 -8.08 -23.32 0.68
N CYS A 73 -7.02 -24.05 0.32
CA CYS A 73 -6.59 -25.26 1.04
C CYS A 73 -6.25 -25.01 2.52
N LEU A 74 -5.76 -23.81 2.85
CA LEU A 74 -5.41 -23.39 4.21
C LEU A 74 -6.57 -22.77 5.00
N GLY A 75 -7.74 -22.62 4.36
CA GLY A 75 -8.90 -21.93 4.93
C GLY A 75 -8.67 -20.44 5.16
N MET A 76 -7.86 -19.80 4.31
CA MET A 76 -7.55 -18.38 4.39
C MET A 76 -8.30 -17.56 3.34
N LYS A 77 -8.70 -16.33 3.70
CA LYS A 77 -9.20 -15.35 2.74
C LYS A 77 -8.04 -14.64 2.04
N THR A 78 -8.21 -14.39 0.76
CA THR A 78 -7.25 -13.67 -0.09
C THR A 78 -7.74 -12.26 -0.36
N GLU A 79 -6.91 -11.28 -0.03
CA GLU A 79 -7.16 -9.88 -0.33
C GLU A 79 -6.14 -9.36 -1.36
N ILE A 80 -6.57 -8.44 -2.24
CA ILE A 80 -5.70 -7.80 -3.23
C ILE A 80 -5.91 -6.29 -3.24
N LEU A 81 -4.82 -5.54 -3.36
CA LEU A 81 -4.88 -4.09 -3.61
C LEU A 81 -5.14 -3.88 -5.11
N ILE A 82 -6.27 -3.26 -5.46
CA ILE A 82 -6.68 -2.97 -6.84
C ILE A 82 -6.32 -1.55 -7.29
N ILE A 83 -6.12 -0.64 -6.33
CA ILE A 83 -5.53 0.68 -6.54
C ILE A 83 -4.52 0.95 -5.44
N GLY A 84 -3.32 1.34 -5.85
CA GLY A 84 -2.30 1.79 -4.91
C GLY A 84 -0.98 2.11 -5.57
N THR A 85 0.09 2.00 -4.77
CA THR A 85 1.45 2.23 -5.22
C THR A 85 2.33 1.03 -4.90
N ALA A 86 3.10 0.56 -5.88
CA ALA A 86 4.11 -0.48 -5.71
C ALA A 86 5.47 0.17 -5.37
N CYS A 87 5.98 -0.10 -4.18
CA CYS A 87 7.33 0.34 -3.78
C CYS A 87 8.38 -0.66 -4.27
N TYR A 88 9.63 -0.23 -4.45
CA TYR A 88 10.66 -1.08 -5.06
C TYR A 88 11.07 -2.35 -4.29
N LYS A 89 10.72 -2.44 -3.00
CA LYS A 89 10.86 -3.65 -2.16
C LYS A 89 9.50 -4.14 -1.64
N GLY A 90 8.42 -3.72 -2.31
CA GLY A 90 7.06 -3.85 -1.83
C GLY A 90 6.71 -2.87 -0.71
N VAL A 91 5.40 -2.67 -0.53
CA VAL A 91 4.87 -1.71 0.46
C VAL A 91 5.28 -2.14 1.86
N GLY A 92 5.85 -1.21 2.64
CA GLY A 92 6.22 -1.45 4.02
C GLY A 92 7.55 -2.17 4.26
N ASN A 93 8.37 -2.43 3.24
CA ASN A 93 9.72 -3.04 3.39
C ASN A 93 10.84 -2.17 2.78
N CYS A 94 10.54 -0.90 2.55
CA CYS A 94 11.49 0.07 2.02
C CYS A 94 12.60 0.35 3.04
N ASP A 95 13.87 0.21 2.67
CA ASP A 95 14.98 0.66 3.53
C ASP A 95 15.48 2.05 3.16
N PHE A 96 14.94 2.67 2.11
CA PHE A 96 15.47 3.91 1.54
C PHE A 96 15.22 5.11 2.47
N PHE A 97 14.12 5.08 3.22
CA PHE A 97 13.79 6.13 4.18
C PHE A 97 14.87 6.32 5.26
N LYS A 98 15.70 5.30 5.54
CA LYS A 98 16.68 5.32 6.63
C LYS A 98 17.73 6.43 6.49
N TYR A 99 18.04 6.83 5.26
CA TYR A 99 18.98 7.92 4.98
C TYR A 99 18.45 9.28 5.47
N PHE A 100 17.14 9.40 5.64
CA PHE A 100 16.45 10.63 6.02
C PHE A 100 15.98 10.62 7.48
N LYS A 101 16.49 9.69 8.30
CA LYS A 101 16.07 9.53 9.71
C LYS A 101 16.16 10.81 10.55
N ASN A 102 17.10 11.69 10.21
CA ASN A 102 17.31 12.96 10.92
C ASN A 102 16.20 13.98 10.62
N GLY A 103 15.40 13.77 9.56
CA GLY A 103 14.23 14.58 9.23
C GLY A 103 12.93 14.00 9.81
N PHE A 104 13.01 12.96 10.63
CA PHE A 104 11.84 12.36 11.28
C PHE A 104 11.49 13.14 12.54
N TRP A 105 10.21 13.23 12.83
CA TRP A 105 9.72 13.95 14.01
C TRP A 105 8.55 13.19 14.65
N GLU A 106 8.45 13.29 15.97
CA GLU A 106 7.38 12.64 16.72
C GLU A 106 6.19 13.58 16.84
N PHE A 107 4.98 13.01 16.71
CA PHE A 107 3.74 13.69 17.04
C PHE A 107 2.80 12.76 17.78
N THR A 108 1.92 13.33 18.59
CA THR A 108 0.92 12.58 19.35
C THR A 108 -0.44 12.83 18.74
N LEU A 109 -1.13 11.75 18.38
CA LEU A 109 -2.56 11.78 18.08
C LEU A 109 -3.33 11.46 19.34
N THR A 110 -4.39 12.21 19.59
CA THR A 110 -5.34 11.91 20.67
C THR A 110 -6.65 11.50 20.01
N ASP A 111 -7.07 10.26 20.28
CA ASP A 111 -8.35 9.72 19.82
C ASP A 111 -9.51 10.34 20.62
N SER A 112 -10.74 10.16 20.15
CA SER A 112 -11.94 10.75 20.77
C SER A 112 -12.21 10.28 22.20
N ASP A 113 -11.64 9.15 22.60
CA ASP A 113 -11.69 8.58 23.96
C ASP A 113 -10.51 9.04 24.85
N GLY A 114 -9.66 9.94 24.35
CA GLY A 114 -8.48 10.45 25.05
C GLY A 114 -7.25 9.55 24.93
N PHE A 115 -7.32 8.42 24.20
CA PHE A 115 -6.16 7.56 23.98
C PHE A 115 -5.10 8.29 23.14
N GLN A 116 -3.85 8.28 23.63
CA GLN A 116 -2.75 8.97 22.97
C GLN A 116 -1.83 7.99 22.25
N THR A 117 -1.68 8.19 20.94
CA THR A 117 -0.75 7.41 20.10
C THR A 117 0.38 8.29 19.62
N LYS A 118 1.62 7.95 20.01
CA LYS A 118 2.84 8.55 19.44
C LYS A 118 3.12 7.96 18.06
N LYS A 119 3.36 8.83 17.09
CA LYS A 119 3.72 8.48 15.71
C LYS A 119 4.99 9.19 15.30
N ILE A 120 5.75 8.57 14.40
CA ILE A 120 6.98 9.13 13.84
C ILE A 120 6.74 9.47 12.39
N PHE A 121 6.64 10.77 12.09
CA PHE A 121 6.48 11.27 10.74
C PHE A 121 7.74 11.02 9.90
N GLY A 122 7.55 10.65 8.63
CA GLY A 122 8.64 10.31 7.70
C GLY A 122 9.06 8.84 7.74
N ASN A 123 8.68 8.11 8.80
CA ASN A 123 8.88 6.67 8.88
C ASN A 123 7.61 5.93 8.40
N PRO A 124 7.62 5.35 7.18
CA PRO A 124 6.46 4.65 6.64
C PRO A 124 6.06 3.39 7.44
N GLU A 125 6.97 2.81 8.22
CA GLU A 125 6.69 1.64 9.07
C GLU A 125 6.05 2.01 10.41
N LYS A 126 6.14 3.28 10.82
CA LYS A 126 5.61 3.79 12.10
C LYS A 126 4.42 4.73 11.92
N GLY A 127 3.75 4.63 10.77
CA GLY A 127 2.45 5.25 10.53
C GLY A 127 2.46 6.76 10.34
N GLY A 128 3.63 7.38 10.14
CA GLY A 128 3.77 8.82 9.95
C GLY A 128 4.04 9.26 8.51
N GLY A 129 3.60 8.49 7.52
CA GLY A 129 3.77 8.85 6.10
C GLY A 129 5.21 8.68 5.58
N CYS A 130 5.34 8.61 4.26
CA CYS A 130 6.62 8.51 3.56
C CYS A 130 6.91 9.82 2.84
N TYR A 131 8.09 10.42 3.02
CA TYR A 131 8.48 11.62 2.25
C TYR A 131 8.64 11.35 0.73
N ARG A 132 8.63 10.07 0.33
CA ARG A 132 8.84 9.57 -1.04
C ARG A 132 10.09 10.11 -1.76
N PRO A 133 11.29 10.10 -1.11
CA PRO A 133 12.52 10.58 -1.75
C PRO A 133 12.91 9.81 -3.02
N CYS A 134 12.35 8.63 -3.22
CA CYS A 134 12.55 7.84 -4.42
C CYS A 134 11.94 8.47 -5.68
N LEU A 135 11.05 9.47 -5.55
CA LEU A 135 10.45 10.17 -6.68
C LEU A 135 11.27 11.39 -7.14
N TYR A 136 12.34 11.75 -6.43
CA TYR A 136 13.19 12.89 -6.74
C TYR A 136 14.68 12.54 -6.51
N LEU A 137 15.11 11.43 -7.12
CA LEU A 137 16.48 10.92 -7.00
C LEU A 137 17.55 11.87 -7.55
N ASP A 138 17.20 12.75 -8.49
CA ASP A 138 18.10 13.75 -9.07
C ASP A 138 18.21 15.03 -8.24
N ASP A 139 17.46 15.14 -7.15
CA ASP A 139 17.52 16.31 -6.28
C ASP A 139 18.91 16.42 -5.61
N PRO A 140 19.55 17.60 -5.62
CA PRO A 140 20.87 17.80 -5.04
C PRO A 140 20.98 17.38 -3.57
N ILE A 141 19.94 17.62 -2.76
CA ILE A 141 19.94 17.24 -1.33
C ILE A 141 19.91 15.72 -1.20
N VAL A 142 19.10 15.04 -2.01
CA VAL A 142 19.05 13.57 -2.04
C VAL A 142 20.41 12.99 -2.45
N GLN A 143 21.05 13.57 -3.47
CA GLN A 143 22.38 13.18 -3.95
C GLN A 143 23.50 13.39 -2.92
N GLN A 144 23.35 14.37 -2.02
CA GLN A 144 24.31 14.62 -0.92
C GLN A 144 24.16 13.62 0.24
N ILE A 145 22.92 13.24 0.56
CA ILE A 145 22.62 12.39 1.74
C ILE A 145 22.77 10.90 1.40
N VAL A 146 22.40 10.49 0.18
CA VAL A 146 22.32 9.08 -0.21
C VAL A 146 23.59 8.66 -0.96
N PRO A 147 24.18 7.49 -0.65
CA PRO A 147 25.28 6.94 -1.42
C PRO A 147 24.96 6.78 -2.91
N LYS A 148 25.86 7.24 -3.80
CA LYS A 148 25.70 7.17 -5.27
C LYS A 148 25.26 5.79 -5.78
N LYS A 149 25.93 4.73 -5.30
CA LYS A 149 25.58 3.33 -5.64
C LYS A 149 24.10 3.01 -5.36
N LYS A 150 23.54 3.53 -4.26
CA LYS A 150 22.13 3.28 -3.91
C LYS A 150 21.17 4.08 -4.82
N ILE A 151 21.55 5.28 -5.24
CA ILE A 151 20.80 6.04 -6.24
C ILE A 151 20.77 5.30 -7.58
N GLU A 152 21.92 4.81 -8.05
CA GLU A 152 22.02 4.03 -9.29
C GLU A 152 21.18 2.76 -9.23
N GLU A 153 21.22 2.03 -8.10
CA GLU A 153 20.36 0.86 -7.86
C GLU A 153 18.87 1.21 -8.00
N LEU A 154 18.42 2.32 -7.40
CA LEU A 154 17.02 2.74 -7.46
C LEU A 154 16.62 3.23 -8.85
N LYS A 155 17.49 3.95 -9.56
CA LYS A 155 17.24 4.39 -10.94
C LYS A 155 17.10 3.20 -11.90
N ALA A 156 17.75 2.07 -11.61
CA ALA A 156 17.61 0.84 -12.40
C ALA A 156 16.30 0.07 -12.10
N VAL A 157 15.51 0.48 -11.11
CA VAL A 157 14.22 -0.16 -10.82
C VAL A 157 13.14 0.37 -11.76
N ASN A 158 12.63 -0.51 -12.64
CA ASN A 158 11.61 -0.17 -13.64
C ASN A 158 10.28 0.35 -13.06
N ASN A 159 9.89 -0.08 -11.86
CA ASN A 159 8.59 0.25 -11.25
C ASN A 159 8.74 0.98 -9.92
N LEU A 160 9.72 1.88 -9.79
CA LEU A 160 10.00 2.60 -8.56
C LEU A 160 8.81 3.47 -8.14
N ASN A 161 8.11 3.07 -7.07
CA ASN A 161 6.96 3.81 -6.54
C ASN A 161 5.86 4.02 -7.61
N GLU A 162 5.63 3.01 -8.44
CA GLU A 162 4.67 3.04 -9.54
C GLU A 162 3.22 3.02 -9.00
N GLN A 163 2.38 3.93 -9.48
CA GLN A 163 0.94 3.85 -9.28
C GLN A 163 0.31 2.82 -10.22
N PHE A 164 -0.63 2.04 -9.71
CA PHE A 164 -1.36 1.07 -10.52
C PHE A 164 -2.86 1.13 -10.25
N ASN A 165 -3.63 0.74 -11.26
CA ASN A 165 -5.05 0.44 -11.18
C ASN A 165 -5.28 -0.92 -11.87
N LEU A 166 -6.09 -1.78 -11.26
CA LEU A 166 -6.42 -3.12 -11.76
C LEU A 166 -7.91 -3.22 -12.11
N ALA A 167 -8.53 -2.13 -12.55
CA ALA A 167 -9.96 -2.11 -12.86
C ALA A 167 -10.36 -3.07 -13.98
N LYS A 168 -9.46 -3.25 -14.96
CA LYS A 168 -9.64 -4.21 -16.07
C LYS A 168 -9.58 -5.67 -15.62
N ASP A 169 -8.92 -5.95 -14.49
CA ASP A 169 -8.71 -7.30 -13.96
C ASP A 169 -9.83 -7.75 -13.01
N ILE A 170 -10.78 -6.87 -12.68
CA ILE A 170 -11.88 -7.16 -11.74
C ILE A 170 -12.71 -8.40 -12.17
N PRO A 171 -13.10 -8.57 -13.44
CA PRO A 171 -13.81 -9.78 -13.86
C PRO A 171 -13.02 -11.06 -13.53
N TYR A 172 -11.71 -11.04 -13.79
CA TYR A 172 -10.83 -12.17 -13.48
C TYR A 172 -10.70 -12.42 -11.98
N PHE A 173 -10.55 -11.37 -11.16
CA PHE A 173 -10.45 -11.53 -9.71
C PHE A 173 -11.73 -12.09 -9.09
N ILE A 174 -12.89 -11.76 -9.64
CA ILE A 174 -14.17 -12.36 -9.26
C ILE A 174 -14.20 -13.84 -9.69
N GLU A 175 -13.80 -14.15 -10.92
CA GLU A 175 -13.77 -15.52 -11.47
C GLU A 175 -12.93 -16.47 -10.60
N ILE A 176 -11.72 -16.06 -10.20
CA ILE A 176 -10.85 -16.88 -9.34
C ILE A 176 -11.25 -16.84 -7.85
N GLY A 177 -12.25 -16.04 -7.47
CA GLY A 177 -12.77 -15.97 -6.12
C GLY A 177 -11.89 -15.20 -5.12
N ILE A 178 -11.30 -14.06 -5.52
CA ILE A 178 -10.68 -13.14 -4.56
C ILE A 178 -11.74 -12.62 -3.57
N ASP A 179 -11.44 -12.68 -2.27
CA ASP A 179 -12.42 -12.40 -1.22
C ASP A 179 -12.59 -10.89 -0.96
N VAL A 180 -11.48 -10.12 -1.03
CA VAL A 180 -11.49 -8.69 -0.74
C VAL A 180 -10.67 -7.91 -1.76
N LEU A 181 -11.30 -6.89 -2.35
CA LEU A 181 -10.66 -5.91 -3.20
C LEU A 181 -10.41 -4.63 -2.38
N LYS A 182 -9.14 -4.20 -2.29
CA LYS A 182 -8.72 -3.05 -1.48
C LYS A 182 -8.35 -1.85 -2.33
N ILE A 183 -8.72 -0.66 -1.87
CA ILE A 183 -8.32 0.63 -2.42
C ILE A 183 -7.45 1.34 -1.39
N GLN A 184 -6.27 1.80 -1.78
CA GLN A 184 -5.41 2.61 -0.91
C GLN A 184 -6.06 3.98 -0.68
N GLY A 185 -6.45 4.31 0.56
CA GLY A 185 -7.15 5.58 0.86
C GLY A 185 -6.36 6.61 1.67
N ARG A 186 -5.41 6.21 2.52
CA ARG A 186 -4.77 7.10 3.53
C ARG A 186 -4.08 8.35 2.98
N GLU A 187 -3.75 8.37 1.70
CA GLU A 187 -2.96 9.43 1.07
C GLU A 187 -3.79 10.29 0.11
N TYR A 188 -5.09 10.00 -0.04
CA TYR A 188 -5.94 10.62 -1.04
C TYR A 188 -7.17 11.29 -0.42
N PRO A 189 -7.70 12.36 -1.04
CA PRO A 189 -8.94 13.00 -0.62
C PRO A 189 -10.12 12.01 -0.58
N VAL A 190 -10.98 12.20 0.41
CA VAL A 190 -12.15 11.33 0.65
C VAL A 190 -13.04 11.24 -0.57
N ASP A 191 -13.31 12.36 -1.26
CA ASP A 191 -14.19 12.39 -2.42
C ASP A 191 -13.65 11.58 -3.60
N LEU A 192 -12.33 11.59 -3.83
CA LEU A 192 -11.70 10.78 -4.87
C LEU A 192 -11.77 9.29 -4.54
N VAL A 193 -11.50 8.92 -3.28
CA VAL A 193 -11.62 7.53 -2.84
C VAL A 193 -13.07 7.06 -2.93
N ALA A 194 -14.04 7.91 -2.60
CA ALA A 194 -15.47 7.62 -2.74
C ALA A 194 -15.86 7.44 -4.22
N GLY A 195 -15.38 8.31 -5.11
CA GLY A 195 -15.56 8.20 -6.55
C GLY A 195 -15.03 6.89 -7.11
N LEU A 196 -13.79 6.53 -6.76
CA LEU A 196 -13.19 5.25 -7.15
C LEU A 196 -14.02 4.07 -6.63
N THR A 197 -14.35 4.10 -5.33
CA THR A 197 -15.15 3.04 -4.69
C THR A 197 -16.49 2.83 -5.40
N LYS A 198 -17.17 3.92 -5.77
CA LYS A 198 -18.41 3.88 -6.55
C LYS A 198 -18.22 3.18 -7.90
N GLN A 199 -17.18 3.53 -8.65
CA GLN A 199 -16.93 2.92 -9.96
C GLN A 199 -16.61 1.42 -9.84
N PHE A 200 -15.77 1.02 -8.87
CA PHE A 200 -15.51 -0.40 -8.63
C PHE A 200 -16.77 -1.15 -8.22
N ARG A 201 -17.65 -0.56 -7.40
CA ARG A 201 -18.93 -1.19 -7.04
C ARG A 201 -19.78 -1.46 -8.27
N ILE A 202 -19.90 -0.49 -9.19
CA ILE A 202 -20.64 -0.66 -10.45
C ILE A 202 -20.02 -1.77 -11.30
N ILE A 203 -18.69 -1.82 -11.42
CA ILE A 203 -18.00 -2.89 -12.16
C ILE A 203 -18.34 -4.25 -11.55
N ILE A 204 -18.22 -4.41 -10.22
CA ILE A 204 -18.52 -5.68 -9.54
C ILE A 204 -19.99 -6.06 -9.75
N ASP A 205 -20.93 -5.13 -9.60
CA ASP A 205 -22.38 -5.39 -9.82
C ASP A 205 -22.64 -5.90 -11.24
N LYS A 206 -22.01 -5.29 -12.24
CA LYS A 206 -22.10 -5.73 -13.64
C LYS A 206 -21.51 -7.13 -13.84
N CYS A 207 -20.34 -7.42 -13.25
CA CYS A 207 -19.71 -8.73 -13.32
C CYS A 207 -20.54 -9.82 -12.64
N LEU A 208 -21.24 -9.50 -11.55
CA LEU A 208 -22.12 -10.45 -10.86
C LEU A 208 -23.43 -10.68 -11.62
N ALA A 209 -23.88 -9.71 -12.42
CA ALA A 209 -25.10 -9.80 -13.21
C ALA A 209 -24.90 -10.46 -14.60
N SER A 210 -23.67 -10.52 -15.11
CA SER A 210 -23.37 -11.02 -16.46
C SER A 210 -21.95 -11.58 -16.56
N GLU A 211 -21.82 -12.74 -17.21
CA GLU A 211 -20.51 -13.32 -17.58
C GLU A 211 -19.73 -12.44 -18.57
N LYS A 212 -20.41 -11.55 -19.30
CA LYS A 212 -19.81 -10.61 -20.26
C LYS A 212 -20.21 -9.17 -19.90
N PRO A 213 -19.62 -8.60 -18.85
CA PRO A 213 -20.01 -7.28 -18.36
C PRO A 213 -19.46 -6.17 -19.27
N HIS A 214 -20.33 -5.23 -19.66
CA HIS A 214 -19.91 -4.03 -20.40
C HIS A 214 -19.48 -2.93 -19.41
N ILE A 215 -18.16 -2.75 -19.25
CA ILE A 215 -17.57 -1.87 -18.21
C ILE A 215 -16.75 -0.69 -18.75
N ASN A 216 -16.75 -0.44 -20.07
CA ASN A 216 -15.88 0.56 -20.70
C ASN A 216 -16.05 1.97 -20.12
N ARG A 217 -17.29 2.37 -19.80
CA ARG A 217 -17.59 3.67 -19.20
C ARG A 217 -16.98 3.82 -17.81
N GLU A 218 -17.08 2.79 -16.98
CA GLU A 218 -16.51 2.81 -15.62
C GLU A 218 -14.98 2.80 -15.66
N LEU A 219 -14.38 2.10 -16.64
CA LEU A 219 -12.94 2.14 -16.86
C LEU A 219 -12.45 3.55 -17.24
N GLU A 220 -13.16 4.23 -18.14
CA GLU A 220 -12.84 5.62 -18.52
C GLU A 220 -12.96 6.59 -17.34
N GLU A 221 -14.00 6.46 -16.53
CA GLU A 221 -14.18 7.26 -15.32
C GLU A 221 -13.07 7.01 -14.29
N ILE A 222 -12.69 5.73 -14.08
CA ILE A 222 -11.55 5.40 -13.22
C ILE A 222 -10.26 6.01 -13.76
N ASP A 223 -10.01 5.96 -15.06
CA ASP A 223 -8.82 6.58 -15.66
C ASP A 223 -8.79 8.10 -15.44
N ASN A 224 -9.95 8.77 -15.50
CA ASN A 224 -10.05 10.20 -15.17
C ASN A 224 -9.78 10.49 -13.69
N LEU A 225 -10.34 9.69 -12.78
CA LEU A 225 -10.06 9.79 -11.35
C LEU A 225 -8.59 9.51 -11.02
N MET A 226 -7.97 8.56 -11.72
CA MET A 226 -6.55 8.23 -11.56
C MET A 226 -5.62 9.39 -11.99
N LYS A 227 -5.99 10.16 -13.02
CA LYS A 227 -5.27 11.39 -13.40
C LYS A 227 -5.30 12.43 -12.27
N GLN A 228 -6.49 12.73 -11.75
CA GLN A 228 -6.64 13.67 -10.62
C GLN A 228 -5.85 13.21 -9.39
N LEU A 229 -5.93 11.92 -9.09
CA LEU A 229 -5.20 11.30 -7.99
C LEU A 229 -3.67 11.41 -8.18
N SER A 230 -3.17 11.25 -9.40
CA SER A 230 -1.75 11.45 -9.73
C SER A 230 -1.31 12.90 -9.49
N GLU A 231 -2.09 13.88 -9.94
CA GLU A 231 -1.81 15.31 -9.75
C GLU A 231 -1.72 15.66 -8.25
N ILE A 232 -2.72 15.25 -7.47
CA ILE A 232 -2.75 15.49 -6.01
C ILE A 232 -1.59 14.78 -5.32
N ARG A 233 -1.25 13.57 -5.73
CA ARG A 233 -0.09 12.84 -5.18
C ARG A 233 1.20 13.59 -5.43
N MET A 234 1.39 14.18 -6.61
CA MET A 234 2.60 14.93 -6.92
C MET A 234 2.69 16.22 -6.12
N ILE A 235 1.58 16.96 -5.97
CA ILE A 235 1.51 18.14 -5.09
C ILE A 235 1.85 17.75 -3.65
N TYR A 236 1.21 16.70 -3.13
CA TYR A 236 1.46 16.23 -1.77
C TYR A 236 2.90 15.77 -1.58
N THR A 237 3.49 15.10 -2.57
CA THR A 237 4.90 14.69 -2.56
C THR A 237 5.85 15.88 -2.55
N GLY A 238 5.55 16.94 -3.31
CA GLY A 238 6.30 18.20 -3.26
C GLY A 238 6.27 18.83 -1.87
N ASN A 239 5.09 18.95 -1.27
CA ASN A 239 4.95 19.49 0.10
C ASN A 239 5.72 18.66 1.14
N LEU A 240 5.69 17.33 1.00
CA LEU A 240 6.46 16.42 1.85
C LEU A 240 7.97 16.62 1.69
N ARG A 241 8.45 16.86 0.47
CA ARG A 241 9.87 17.14 0.21
C ARG A 241 10.30 18.44 0.89
N GLU A 242 9.54 19.52 0.74
CA GLU A 242 9.86 20.79 1.41
C GLU A 242 9.86 20.64 2.94
N LEU A 243 8.89 19.90 3.49
CA LEU A 243 8.87 19.59 4.92
C LEU A 243 10.11 18.79 5.37
N LEU A 244 10.55 17.80 4.58
CA LEU A 244 11.77 17.07 4.87
C LEU A 244 12.99 18.00 4.93
N TYR A 245 13.10 18.95 4.02
CA TYR A 245 14.22 19.91 3.97
C TYR A 245 14.22 20.85 5.16
N GLU A 246 13.05 21.38 5.53
CA GLU A 246 12.87 22.15 6.76
C GLU A 246 13.35 21.35 7.98
N LYS A 247 12.94 20.09 8.10
CA LYS A 247 13.34 19.22 9.23
C LYS A 247 14.82 18.85 9.25
N LEU A 248 15.47 18.84 8.10
CA LEU A 248 16.92 18.63 8.02
C LEU A 248 17.73 19.93 8.23
N ASN A 249 17.07 21.07 8.46
CA ASN A 249 17.67 22.41 8.46
C ASN A 249 18.42 22.72 7.15
N LEU A 250 17.98 22.13 6.05
CA LEU A 250 18.53 22.35 4.72
C LEU A 250 17.64 23.39 4.05
N LYS A 251 18.16 24.60 3.86
CA LYS A 251 17.49 25.56 2.97
C LYS A 251 17.73 25.08 1.55
N THR A 252 16.67 24.98 0.76
CA THR A 252 16.79 25.01 -0.70
C THR A 252 17.41 26.35 -1.05
N GLU A 253 18.72 26.40 -1.26
CA GLU A 253 19.29 27.48 -2.06
C GLU A 253 18.61 27.36 -3.41
N VAL A 254 17.66 28.26 -3.66
CA VAL A 254 17.07 28.43 -4.99
C VAL A 254 18.26 28.70 -5.89
N ILE A 255 18.65 27.70 -6.68
CA ILE A 255 19.64 27.88 -7.73
C ILE A 255 18.93 28.76 -8.76
N SER A 256 19.10 30.08 -8.60
CA SER A 256 18.85 31.05 -9.65
C SER A 256 19.99 30.91 -10.66
N ALA A 257 19.74 30.18 -11.75
CA ALA A 257 20.42 30.32 -13.03
C ALA A 257 19.57 29.67 -14.13
#